data_AF-A0A6P0XUD7-F1
#
_entry.id   AF-A0A6P0XUD7-F1
#
_cell.length_a   1.000
_cell.length_b   1.000
_cell.length_c   1.000
_cell.angle_alpha   90.00
_cell.angle_beta   90.00
_cell.angle_gamma   90.00
#
_symmetry.space_group_name_H-M   'P 1'
#
loop_
_entity.id
_entity.type
_entity.pdbx_description
1 polymer ?
#
loop_
_entity_poly.entity_id
_entity_poly.type
_entity_poly.pdbx_seq_one_letter_code
_entity_poly.pdbx_strand_id
1 'polypeptide(L)'
;LSNNTDAQLSLLVEKLRDMRCLIILDDLQQILCRGEGPFAPTPFLGNYKSGYENYGNLFKIIGELPHNSCFILNSWEPPLEIFNFTDNDSAVRLFQLTGLTEKVAREMLENQGLLDEEKWQDLINFYQSNPQWLKLVGQTIKNLFGGSVAQYLSYQPLFLCSELTNIFQQHFQHLSELEKQVISLLSEQPKSVSLCQLLEKSQLSSPELFQTLLSLERRDLIDKITEEKDILFTVKAIFKHYIKNYTAITNRPNIL
;
A
#
# COMPACT_ATOMS: atom_id res chain seq x y z
N LEU A 1 -6.27 -37.33 2.53
CA LEU A 1 -5.65 -36.48 1.49
C LEU A 1 -4.16 -36.82 1.47
N SER A 2 -3.51 -36.83 0.30
CA SER A 2 -2.06 -37.06 0.23
C SER A 2 -1.32 -35.95 1.00
N ASN A 3 -0.17 -36.27 1.62
CA ASN A 3 0.72 -35.25 2.21
C ASN A 3 1.59 -34.55 1.15
N ASN A 4 1.23 -34.68 -0.13
CA ASN A 4 1.97 -34.11 -1.25
C ASN A 4 1.20 -32.91 -1.80
N THR A 5 1.76 -31.71 -1.64
CA THR A 5 1.18 -30.44 -2.09
C THR A 5 0.86 -30.44 -3.57
N ASP A 6 1.73 -30.98 -4.43
CA ASP A 6 1.52 -30.98 -5.89
C ASP A 6 0.30 -31.83 -6.28
N ALA A 7 0.11 -32.95 -5.60
CA ALA A 7 -1.07 -33.80 -5.81
C ALA A 7 -2.36 -33.11 -5.33
N GLN A 8 -2.30 -32.33 -4.25
CA GLN A 8 -3.44 -31.54 -3.76
C GLN A 8 -3.79 -30.39 -4.71
N LEU A 9 -2.79 -29.67 -5.23
CA LEU A 9 -2.97 -28.60 -6.21
C LEU A 9 -3.53 -29.15 -7.54
N SER A 10 -3.05 -30.30 -8.00
CA SER A 10 -3.57 -30.96 -9.19
C SER A 10 -5.05 -31.33 -9.03
N LEU A 11 -5.41 -31.93 -7.88
CA LEU A 11 -6.80 -32.25 -7.56
C LEU A 11 -7.67 -30.99 -7.49
N LEU A 12 -7.17 -29.90 -6.91
CA LEU A 12 -7.88 -28.62 -6.87
C LEU A 12 -8.20 -28.12 -8.28
N VAL A 13 -7.22 -28.13 -9.19
CA VAL A 13 -7.42 -27.68 -10.58
C VAL A 13 -8.45 -28.54 -11.31
N GLU A 14 -8.41 -29.86 -11.13
CA GLU A 14 -9.45 -30.76 -11.68
C GLU A 14 -10.84 -30.34 -11.20
N LYS A 15 -10.99 -30.08 -9.90
CA LYS A 15 -12.26 -29.62 -9.34
C LYS A 15 -12.69 -28.24 -9.86
N LEU A 16 -11.76 -27.31 -10.07
CA LEU A 16 -12.04 -25.99 -10.64
C LEU A 16 -12.41 -26.02 -12.13
N ARG A 17 -12.05 -27.10 -12.85
CA ARG A 17 -12.50 -27.37 -14.22
C ARG A 17 -13.91 -27.95 -14.24
N ASP A 18 -14.18 -28.91 -13.36
CA ASP A 18 -15.47 -29.58 -13.30
C ASP A 18 -16.58 -28.68 -12.71
N MET A 19 -16.21 -27.78 -11.81
CA MET A 19 -17.14 -26.90 -11.09
C MET A 19 -16.82 -25.43 -11.33
N ARG A 20 -17.88 -24.61 -11.44
CA ARG A 20 -17.76 -23.16 -11.47
C ARG A 20 -17.86 -22.61 -10.05
N CYS A 21 -16.72 -22.18 -9.50
CA CYS A 21 -16.61 -21.60 -8.17
C CYS A 21 -16.21 -20.12 -8.25
N LEU A 22 -16.66 -19.34 -7.27
CA LEU A 22 -16.07 -18.04 -6.93
C LEU A 22 -15.32 -18.21 -5.60
N ILE A 23 -14.01 -17.96 -5.62
CA ILE A 23 -13.15 -18.08 -4.44
C ILE A 23 -12.57 -16.70 -4.15
N ILE A 24 -12.81 -16.21 -2.94
CA ILE A 24 -12.31 -14.91 -2.48
C ILE A 24 -11.29 -15.16 -1.38
N LEU A 25 -10.06 -14.71 -1.60
CA LEU A 25 -9.00 -14.71 -0.60
C LEU A 25 -8.79 -13.29 -0.13
N ASP A 26 -9.22 -13.02 1.09
CA ASP A 26 -9.13 -11.70 1.70
C ASP A 26 -7.85 -11.55 2.52
N ASP A 27 -7.38 -10.30 2.65
CA ASP A 27 -6.19 -9.93 3.42
C ASP A 27 -4.92 -10.74 3.10
N LEU A 28 -4.63 -10.94 1.81
CA LEU A 28 -3.51 -11.76 1.37
C LEU A 28 -2.15 -11.27 1.89
N GLN A 29 -2.00 -9.97 2.16
CA GLN A 29 -0.82 -9.41 2.79
C GLN A 29 -0.46 -10.07 4.13
N GLN A 30 -1.41 -10.73 4.81
CA GLN A 30 -1.16 -11.44 6.06
C GLN A 30 -0.28 -12.70 5.89
N ILE A 31 -0.20 -13.28 4.70
CA ILE A 31 0.68 -14.43 4.44
C ILE A 31 2.03 -14.01 3.83
N LEU A 32 2.20 -12.72 3.54
CA LEU A 32 3.42 -12.14 3.00
C LEU A 32 4.36 -11.70 4.13
N CYS A 33 5.67 -11.78 3.87
CA CYS A 33 6.70 -11.34 4.79
C CYS A 33 6.55 -9.86 5.11
N ARG A 34 6.67 -9.54 6.39
CA ARG A 34 7.00 -8.18 6.82
C ARG A 34 8.47 -7.93 6.47
N GLY A 35 8.85 -6.69 6.20
CA GLY A 35 10.20 -6.35 5.74
C GLY A 35 11.32 -6.49 6.79
N GLU A 36 11.15 -7.37 7.78
CA GLU A 36 12.03 -7.53 8.94
C GLU A 36 12.56 -8.95 9.03
N GLY A 37 13.87 -9.09 8.85
CA GLY A 37 14.62 -10.32 9.11
C GLY A 37 16.12 -10.09 8.89
N PRO A 38 16.99 -10.23 9.91
CA PRO A 38 18.44 -9.96 9.79
C PRO A 38 19.20 -10.91 8.87
N PHE A 39 18.53 -11.95 8.36
CA PHE A 39 19.11 -12.99 7.49
C PHE A 39 18.31 -13.24 6.20
N ALA A 40 17.26 -12.48 5.94
CA ALA A 40 16.58 -12.55 4.65
C ALA A 40 17.29 -11.58 3.69
N PRO A 41 17.80 -12.01 2.52
CA PRO A 41 18.22 -11.08 1.48
C PRO A 41 16.98 -10.23 1.16
N THR A 42 17.02 -8.97 1.59
CA THR A 42 15.99 -7.92 1.49
C THR A 42 14.73 -8.39 0.75
N PRO A 43 13.67 -8.85 1.44
CA PRO A 43 12.49 -9.29 0.75
C PRO A 43 11.78 -8.04 0.21
N PHE A 44 12.14 -7.65 -1.01
CA PHE A 44 11.33 -6.80 -1.86
C PHE A 44 9.93 -7.44 -2.01
N LEU A 45 8.93 -6.65 -2.38
CA LEU A 45 7.50 -6.99 -2.53
C LEU A 45 7.17 -8.48 -2.73
N GLY A 46 6.17 -9.00 -2.02
CA GLY A 46 5.48 -10.24 -2.37
C GLY A 46 6.21 -11.56 -2.02
N ASN A 47 7.21 -11.53 -1.15
CA ASN A 47 7.76 -12.75 -0.53
C ASN A 47 6.80 -13.33 0.52
N TYR A 48 6.72 -14.66 0.62
CA TYR A 48 5.82 -15.34 1.57
C TYR A 48 6.50 -15.60 2.92
N LYS A 49 5.70 -15.59 4.00
CA LYS A 49 6.12 -16.05 5.32
C LYS A 49 6.50 -17.52 5.27
N SER A 50 7.39 -17.93 6.19
CA SER A 50 7.74 -19.34 6.34
C SER A 50 6.50 -20.21 6.57
N GLY A 51 6.35 -21.25 5.74
CA GLY A 51 5.18 -22.15 5.74
C GLY A 51 4.05 -21.74 4.79
N TYR A 52 4.13 -20.58 4.15
CA TYR A 52 3.13 -20.06 3.20
C TYR A 52 3.62 -20.00 1.74
N GLU A 53 4.83 -20.46 1.45
CA GLU A 53 5.47 -20.38 0.13
C GLU A 53 4.67 -21.10 -0.97
N ASN A 54 3.92 -22.14 -0.58
CA ASN A 54 3.06 -22.89 -1.51
C ASN A 54 1.89 -22.06 -2.08
N TYR A 55 1.54 -20.92 -1.49
CA TYR A 55 0.56 -20.00 -2.07
C TYR A 55 1.07 -19.37 -3.38
N GLY A 56 2.38 -19.14 -3.52
CA GLY A 56 2.95 -18.70 -4.79
C GLY A 56 2.71 -19.72 -5.90
N ASN A 57 2.93 -21.01 -5.61
CA ASN A 57 2.62 -22.09 -6.55
C ASN A 57 1.13 -22.17 -6.89
N LEU A 58 0.25 -21.99 -5.89
CA LEU A 58 -1.20 -21.94 -6.12
C LEU A 58 -1.56 -20.81 -7.08
N PHE A 59 -1.09 -19.59 -6.85
CA PHE A 59 -1.42 -18.41 -7.67
C PHE A 59 -0.87 -18.52 -9.09
N LYS A 60 0.33 -19.10 -9.24
CA LYS A 60 0.87 -19.43 -10.55
C LYS A 60 -0.04 -20.43 -11.28
N ILE A 61 -0.41 -21.53 -10.64
CA ILE A 61 -1.21 -22.59 -11.25
C ILE A 61 -2.60 -22.12 -11.66
N ILE A 62 -3.31 -21.37 -10.79
CA ILE A 62 -4.65 -20.86 -11.12
C ILE A 62 -4.61 -19.77 -12.22
N GLY A 63 -3.49 -19.04 -12.34
CA GLY A 63 -3.32 -18.06 -13.41
C GLY A 63 -2.92 -18.67 -14.75
N GLU A 64 -2.16 -19.77 -14.74
CA GLU A 64 -1.65 -20.42 -15.95
C GLU A 64 -2.61 -21.48 -16.52
N LEU A 65 -3.28 -22.25 -15.65
CA LEU A 65 -4.07 -23.40 -16.10
C LEU A 65 -5.53 -23.02 -16.36
N PRO A 66 -6.07 -23.36 -17.54
CA PRO A 66 -7.48 -23.14 -17.83
C PRO A 66 -8.40 -23.86 -16.85
N HIS A 67 -9.38 -23.12 -16.33
CA HIS A 67 -10.44 -23.61 -15.44
C HIS A 67 -11.72 -22.77 -15.56
N ASN A 68 -12.84 -23.27 -15.04
CA ASN A 68 -14.16 -22.62 -15.14
C ASN A 68 -14.51 -21.74 -13.92
N SER A 69 -13.57 -21.60 -12.98
CA SER A 69 -13.74 -20.85 -11.74
C SER A 69 -13.13 -19.44 -11.79
N CYS A 70 -13.41 -18.62 -10.79
CA CYS A 70 -12.88 -17.27 -10.64
C CYS A 70 -12.27 -17.09 -9.25
N PHE A 71 -11.11 -16.46 -9.19
CA PHE A 71 -10.43 -16.07 -7.95
C PHE A 71 -10.40 -14.55 -7.84
N ILE A 72 -10.74 -14.05 -6.64
CA ILE A 72 -10.52 -12.65 -6.25
C ILE A 72 -9.52 -12.66 -5.10
N LEU A 73 -8.37 -12.03 -5.33
CA LEU A 73 -7.33 -11.84 -4.33
C LEU A 73 -7.40 -10.39 -3.86
N ASN A 74 -7.73 -10.17 -2.59
CA ASN A 74 -7.71 -8.84 -1.98
C ASN A 74 -6.44 -8.68 -1.13
N SER A 75 -5.69 -7.60 -1.37
CA SER A 75 -4.40 -7.38 -0.72
C SER A 75 -4.00 -5.91 -0.76
N TRP A 76 -3.16 -5.50 0.19
CA TRP A 76 -2.45 -4.21 0.14
C TRP A 76 -1.27 -4.21 -0.84
N GLU A 77 -0.70 -5.38 -1.09
CA GLU A 77 0.39 -5.56 -2.05
C GLU A 77 0.10 -6.79 -2.92
N PRO A 78 0.30 -6.70 -4.25
CA PRO A 78 0.07 -7.85 -5.12
C PRO A 78 1.17 -8.92 -4.89
N PRO A 79 0.81 -10.22 -4.88
CA PRO A 79 1.82 -11.28 -4.87
C PRO A 79 2.62 -11.25 -6.17
N LEU A 80 3.90 -11.65 -6.12
CA LEU A 80 4.83 -11.50 -7.23
C LEU A 80 4.37 -12.22 -8.50
N GLU A 81 3.70 -13.36 -8.34
CA GLU A 81 3.26 -14.21 -9.45
C GLU A 81 2.31 -13.47 -10.40
N ILE A 82 1.54 -12.50 -9.91
CA ILE A 82 0.61 -11.71 -10.73
C ILE A 82 1.34 -10.95 -11.84
N PHE A 83 2.59 -10.55 -11.61
CA PHE A 83 3.40 -9.83 -12.59
C PHE A 83 3.99 -10.71 -13.69
N ASN A 84 3.89 -12.04 -13.58
CA ASN A 84 4.29 -12.95 -14.65
C ASN A 84 3.25 -12.98 -15.78
N PHE A 85 2.05 -12.47 -15.53
CA PHE A 85 0.91 -12.50 -16.45
C PHE A 85 0.75 -11.17 -17.18
N THR A 86 1.73 -10.83 -18.02
CA THR A 86 1.79 -9.53 -18.74
C THR A 86 1.05 -9.52 -20.08
N ASP A 87 0.64 -10.67 -20.59
CA ASP A 87 0.04 -10.78 -21.92
C ASP A 87 -1.42 -10.29 -21.91
N ASN A 88 -1.82 -9.56 -22.95
CA ASN A 88 -3.19 -9.05 -23.09
C ASN A 88 -4.25 -10.17 -23.07
N ASP A 89 -3.87 -11.37 -23.49
CA ASP A 89 -4.73 -12.56 -23.53
C ASP A 89 -4.74 -13.36 -22.22
N SER A 90 -3.98 -12.94 -21.20
CA SER A 90 -3.99 -13.58 -19.88
C SER A 90 -5.40 -13.57 -19.28
N ALA A 91 -5.72 -14.53 -18.41
CA ALA A 91 -6.94 -14.50 -17.59
C ALA A 91 -6.78 -13.70 -16.29
N VAL A 92 -5.54 -13.34 -15.93
CA VAL A 92 -5.21 -12.62 -14.70
C VAL A 92 -5.34 -11.12 -14.92
N ARG A 93 -6.00 -10.42 -13.99
CA ARG A 93 -6.18 -8.96 -14.02
C ARG A 93 -5.83 -8.39 -12.65
N LEU A 94 -5.09 -7.28 -12.66
CA LEU A 94 -4.84 -6.48 -11.47
C LEU A 94 -5.79 -5.27 -11.49
N PHE A 95 -6.54 -5.09 -10.41
CA PHE A 95 -7.46 -3.96 -10.25
C PHE A 95 -7.04 -3.13 -9.04
N GLN A 96 -6.49 -1.94 -9.30
CA GLN A 96 -6.11 -1.00 -8.25
C GLN A 96 -7.32 -0.19 -7.80
N LEU A 97 -7.57 -0.15 -6.49
CA LEU A 97 -8.64 0.66 -5.90
C LEU A 97 -8.15 2.10 -5.68
N THR A 98 -8.79 3.07 -6.33
CA THR A 98 -8.36 4.49 -6.36
C THR A 98 -9.14 5.41 -5.42
N GLY A 99 -9.82 4.85 -4.41
CA GLY A 99 -10.62 5.60 -3.43
C GLY A 99 -12.02 5.98 -3.93
N LEU A 100 -12.73 6.78 -3.13
CA LEU A 100 -14.07 7.29 -3.45
C LEU A 100 -14.02 8.34 -4.56
N THR A 101 -15.13 8.46 -5.29
CA THR A 101 -15.34 9.65 -6.13
C THR A 101 -15.51 10.89 -5.25
N GLU A 102 -15.15 12.06 -5.76
CA GLU A 102 -15.27 13.33 -5.01
C GLU A 102 -16.70 13.52 -4.47
N LYS A 103 -17.71 13.24 -5.29
CA LYS A 103 -19.12 13.34 -4.89
C LYS A 103 -19.43 12.48 -3.65
N VAL A 104 -19.06 11.20 -3.68
CA VAL A 104 -19.35 10.27 -2.56
C VAL A 104 -18.53 10.63 -1.33
N ALA A 105 -17.29 11.09 -1.51
CA ALA A 105 -16.45 11.56 -0.41
C ALA A 105 -17.07 12.79 0.27
N ARG A 106 -17.56 13.78 -0.49
CA ARG A 106 -18.26 14.95 0.05
C ARG A 106 -19.54 14.57 0.79
N GLU A 107 -20.39 13.72 0.20
CA GLU A 107 -21.59 13.19 0.86
C GLU A 107 -21.25 12.48 2.19
N MET A 108 -20.13 11.77 2.23
CA MET A 108 -19.67 11.12 3.45
C MET A 108 -19.27 12.13 4.55
N LEU A 109 -18.53 13.19 4.21
CA LEU A 109 -18.14 14.23 5.17
C LEU A 109 -19.35 15.02 5.67
N GLU A 110 -20.32 15.28 4.79
CA GLU A 110 -21.60 15.90 5.13
C GLU A 110 -22.39 15.05 6.13
N ASN A 111 -22.52 13.74 5.87
CA ASN A 111 -23.22 12.80 6.75
C ASN A 111 -22.52 12.64 8.12
N GLN A 112 -21.23 12.92 8.20
CA GLN A 112 -20.48 12.98 9.48
C GLN A 112 -20.70 14.30 10.24
N GLY A 113 -21.40 15.26 9.64
CA GLY A 113 -21.68 16.57 10.21
C GLY A 113 -20.44 17.45 10.31
N LEU A 114 -19.52 17.34 9.34
CA LEU A 114 -18.39 18.25 9.22
C LEU A 114 -18.84 19.62 8.67
N LEU A 115 -18.09 20.65 9.02
CA LEU A 115 -18.28 22.03 8.59
C LEU A 115 -17.20 22.41 7.56
N ASP A 116 -17.20 23.65 7.10
CA ASP A 116 -16.17 24.22 6.21
C ASP A 116 -16.05 23.46 4.88
N GLU A 117 -17.15 23.36 4.12
CA GLU A 117 -17.25 22.63 2.84
C GLU A 117 -16.18 23.03 1.82
N GLU A 118 -15.73 24.28 1.85
CA GLU A 118 -14.66 24.79 1.00
C GLU A 118 -13.30 24.14 1.29
N LYS A 119 -13.14 23.52 2.46
CA LYS A 119 -11.95 22.77 2.91
C LYS A 119 -12.05 21.27 2.71
N TRP A 120 -13.20 20.75 2.30
CA TRP A 120 -13.37 19.30 2.15
C TRP A 120 -12.46 18.72 1.07
N GLN A 121 -12.21 19.46 -0.01
CA GLN A 121 -11.32 18.98 -1.06
C GLN A 121 -9.88 18.78 -0.56
N ASP A 122 -9.40 19.69 0.31
CA ASP A 122 -8.07 19.57 0.91
C ASP A 122 -7.99 18.29 1.75
N LEU A 123 -9.03 17.99 2.52
CA LEU A 123 -9.12 16.78 3.34
C LEU A 123 -9.20 15.52 2.47
N ILE A 124 -10.07 15.50 1.45
CA ILE A 124 -10.25 14.39 0.52
C ILE A 124 -8.95 14.08 -0.20
N ASN A 125 -8.25 15.10 -0.72
CA ASN A 125 -6.98 14.93 -1.41
C ASN A 125 -5.88 14.42 -0.46
N PHE A 126 -5.80 14.98 0.75
CA PHE A 126 -4.79 14.57 1.74
C PHE A 126 -4.96 13.10 2.13
N TYR A 127 -6.20 12.67 2.38
CA TYR A 127 -6.56 11.28 2.70
C TYR A 127 -6.85 10.41 1.46
N GLN A 128 -6.52 10.89 0.27
CA GLN A 128 -6.56 10.14 -1.00
C GLN A 128 -7.92 9.49 -1.31
N SER A 129 -9.01 10.15 -0.92
CA SER A 129 -10.36 9.62 -1.03
C SER A 129 -10.55 8.24 -0.37
N ASN A 130 -9.68 7.83 0.56
CA ASN A 130 -9.79 6.53 1.20
C ASN A 130 -10.99 6.53 2.16
N PRO A 131 -12.00 5.66 1.95
CA PRO A 131 -13.21 5.67 2.77
C PRO A 131 -12.93 5.47 4.26
N GLN A 132 -12.01 4.56 4.62
CA GLN A 132 -11.71 4.27 6.01
C GLN A 132 -10.98 5.44 6.68
N TRP A 133 -10.01 6.05 5.99
CA TRP A 133 -9.27 7.18 6.55
C TRP A 133 -10.16 8.41 6.71
N LEU A 134 -10.98 8.70 5.70
CA LEU A 134 -11.99 9.77 5.77
C LEU A 134 -12.99 9.53 6.90
N LYS A 135 -13.40 8.27 7.12
CA LYS A 135 -14.26 7.92 8.26
C LYS A 135 -13.62 8.29 9.59
N LEU A 136 -12.39 7.84 9.83
CA LEU A 136 -11.68 8.01 11.09
C LEU A 136 -11.33 9.48 11.36
N VAL A 137 -10.85 10.20 10.34
CA VAL A 137 -10.55 11.62 10.49
C VAL A 137 -11.83 12.44 10.67
N GLY A 138 -12.92 12.13 9.95
CA GLY A 138 -14.19 12.83 10.12
C GLY A 138 -14.76 12.67 11.54
N GLN A 139 -14.68 11.46 12.12
CA GLN A 139 -15.03 11.25 13.53
C GLN A 139 -14.14 12.07 14.48
N THR A 140 -12.84 12.13 14.19
CA THR A 140 -11.88 12.92 14.97
C THR A 140 -12.19 14.42 14.90
N ILE A 141 -12.45 14.95 13.70
CA ILE A 141 -12.83 16.35 13.46
C ILE A 141 -14.12 16.68 14.19
N LYS A 142 -15.12 15.81 14.09
CA LYS A 142 -16.40 16.01 14.77
C LYS A 142 -16.26 16.06 16.28
N ASN A 143 -15.50 15.14 16.86
CA ASN A 143 -15.40 14.97 18.31
C ASN A 143 -14.46 15.99 18.97
N LEU A 144 -13.32 16.30 18.34
CA LEU A 144 -12.27 17.12 18.95
C LEU A 144 -12.33 18.59 18.49
N PHE A 145 -12.83 18.85 17.29
CA PHE A 145 -12.83 20.18 16.66
C PHE A 145 -14.26 20.69 16.37
N GLY A 146 -15.28 20.06 16.99
CA GLY A 146 -16.69 20.44 16.82
C GLY A 146 -17.22 20.33 15.39
N GLY A 147 -16.52 19.62 14.51
CA GLY A 147 -16.83 19.54 13.09
C GLY A 147 -16.05 20.53 12.20
N SER A 148 -15.31 21.49 12.74
CA SER A 148 -14.55 22.44 11.91
C SER A 148 -13.32 21.79 11.26
N VAL A 149 -13.40 21.63 9.94
CA VAL A 149 -12.29 21.14 9.11
C VAL A 149 -11.20 22.22 9.00
N ALA A 150 -11.57 23.49 8.93
CA ALA A 150 -10.62 24.60 8.91
C ALA A 150 -9.77 24.64 10.20
N GLN A 151 -10.41 24.44 11.36
CA GLN A 151 -9.71 24.37 12.64
C GLN A 151 -8.75 23.17 12.66
N TYR A 152 -9.20 21.98 12.26
CA TYR A 152 -8.35 20.79 12.16
C TYR A 152 -7.11 21.03 11.28
N LEU A 153 -7.31 21.59 10.08
CA LEU A 153 -6.25 21.85 9.12
C LEU A 153 -5.27 22.95 9.54
N SER A 154 -5.63 23.78 10.52
CA SER A 154 -4.78 24.88 11.02
C SER A 154 -3.61 24.40 11.89
N TYR A 155 -3.68 23.18 12.46
CA TYR A 155 -2.63 22.63 13.32
C TYR A 155 -1.56 21.90 12.52
N GLN A 156 -0.29 22.17 12.85
CA GLN A 156 0.87 21.49 12.27
C GLN A 156 1.80 20.95 13.38
N PRO A 157 2.21 19.67 13.31
CA PRO A 157 1.76 18.65 12.36
C PRO A 157 0.26 18.32 12.56
N LEU A 158 -0.44 17.96 11.47
CA LEU A 158 -1.81 17.46 11.55
C LEU A 158 -1.91 16.29 12.53
N PHE A 159 -2.92 16.32 13.37
CA PHE A 159 -3.21 15.24 14.31
C PHE A 159 -3.69 13.99 13.55
N LEU A 160 -3.07 12.85 13.85
CA LEU A 160 -3.52 11.53 13.44
C LEU A 160 -3.99 10.78 14.69
N CYS A 161 -5.23 10.28 14.67
CA CYS A 161 -5.72 9.42 15.75
C CYS A 161 -4.95 8.10 15.81
N SER A 162 -5.02 7.41 16.95
CA SER A 162 -4.31 6.16 17.19
C SER A 162 -4.68 5.06 16.20
N GLU A 163 -5.96 4.98 15.85
CA GLU A 163 -6.54 4.01 14.94
C GLU A 163 -5.94 4.14 13.55
N LEU A 164 -5.84 5.37 13.06
CA LEU A 164 -5.26 5.66 11.77
C LEU A 164 -3.73 5.50 11.78
N THR A 165 -3.08 5.91 12.87
CA THR A 165 -1.64 5.70 13.08
C THR A 165 -1.27 4.21 13.05
N ASN A 166 -2.08 3.35 13.68
CA ASN A 166 -1.89 1.91 13.67
C ASN A 166 -2.01 1.31 12.27
N ILE A 167 -2.96 1.78 11.44
CA ILE A 167 -3.09 1.35 10.04
C ILE A 167 -1.80 1.67 9.29
N PHE A 168 -1.32 2.92 9.34
CA PHE A 168 -0.08 3.30 8.66
C PHE A 168 1.15 2.58 9.20
N GLN A 169 1.19 2.31 10.50
CA GLN A 169 2.26 1.52 11.10
C GLN A 169 2.31 0.09 10.54
N GLN A 170 1.15 -0.55 10.34
CA GLN A 170 1.09 -1.86 9.71
C GLN A 170 1.62 -1.83 8.28
N HIS A 171 1.21 -0.84 7.46
CA HIS A 171 1.77 -0.66 6.11
C HIS A 171 3.29 -0.42 6.15
N PHE A 172 3.78 0.41 7.08
CA PHE A 172 5.19 0.73 7.19
C PHE A 172 6.05 -0.45 7.66
N GLN A 173 5.53 -1.31 8.54
CA GLN A 173 6.20 -2.54 8.97
C GLN A 173 6.34 -3.59 7.85
N HIS A 174 5.52 -3.51 6.81
CA HIS A 174 5.63 -4.40 5.65
C HIS A 174 6.78 -3.99 4.70
N LEU A 175 7.32 -2.78 4.87
CA LEU A 175 8.46 -2.30 4.08
C LEU A 175 9.77 -2.91 4.58
N SER A 176 10.62 -3.30 3.63
CA SER A 176 12.02 -3.64 3.87
C SER A 176 12.81 -2.41 4.35
N GLU A 177 13.98 -2.64 4.95
CA GLU A 177 14.84 -1.54 5.42
C GLU A 177 15.27 -0.58 4.29
N LEU A 178 15.50 -1.09 3.08
CA LEU A 178 15.77 -0.25 1.91
C LEU A 178 14.55 0.59 1.50
N GLU A 179 13.36 -0.01 1.50
CA GLU A 179 12.11 0.71 1.24
C GLU A 179 11.87 1.79 2.29
N LYS A 180 12.06 1.47 3.58
CA LYS A 180 11.96 2.43 4.70
C LYS A 180 12.97 3.57 4.54
N GLN A 181 14.21 3.28 4.13
CA GLN A 181 15.24 4.29 3.88
C GLN A 181 14.84 5.23 2.73
N VAL A 182 14.47 4.69 1.56
CA VAL A 182 14.11 5.48 0.38
C VAL A 182 12.83 6.28 0.59
N ILE A 183 11.79 5.69 1.20
CA ILE A 183 10.53 6.39 1.45
C ILE A 183 10.69 7.48 2.52
N SER A 184 11.58 7.29 3.51
CA SER A 184 11.92 8.33 4.48
C SER A 184 12.67 9.49 3.83
N LEU A 185 13.65 9.19 2.99
CA LEU A 185 14.40 10.19 2.22
C LEU A 185 13.48 11.03 1.32
N LEU A 186 12.57 10.37 0.59
CA LEU A 186 11.56 11.03 -0.24
C LEU A 186 10.61 11.88 0.61
N SER A 187 10.25 11.39 1.80
CA SER A 187 9.34 12.10 2.70
C SER A 187 9.94 13.41 3.20
N GLU A 188 11.25 13.47 3.43
CA GLU A 188 11.94 14.70 3.84
C GLU A 188 11.96 15.79 2.77
N GLN A 189 11.93 15.42 1.48
CA GLN A 189 12.01 16.41 0.41
C GLN A 189 10.70 17.21 0.30
N PRO A 190 10.75 18.55 0.19
CA PRO A 190 9.54 19.37 0.07
C PRO A 190 8.83 19.18 -1.28
N LYS A 191 9.59 18.86 -2.33
CA LYS A 191 9.12 18.66 -3.71
C LYS A 191 9.41 17.23 -4.18
N SER A 192 8.85 16.87 -5.32
CA SER A 192 9.20 15.64 -6.05
C SER A 192 10.68 15.66 -6.44
N VAL A 193 11.28 14.47 -6.57
CA VAL A 193 12.73 14.27 -6.65
C VAL A 193 13.07 13.46 -7.88
N SER A 194 14.10 13.82 -8.62
CA SER A 194 14.54 13.03 -9.78
C SER A 194 15.29 11.76 -9.39
N LEU A 195 15.40 10.81 -10.32
CA LEU A 195 16.17 9.59 -10.12
C LEU A 195 17.64 9.87 -9.78
N CYS A 196 18.27 10.83 -10.47
CA CYS A 196 19.66 11.22 -10.22
C CYS A 196 19.86 11.77 -8.80
N GLN A 197 18.94 12.63 -8.35
CA GLN A 197 18.99 13.18 -6.99
C GLN A 197 18.80 12.09 -5.92
N LEU A 198 17.97 11.08 -6.19
CA LEU A 198 17.79 9.94 -5.29
C LEU A 198 19.03 9.07 -5.20
N LEU A 199 19.73 8.81 -6.32
CA LEU A 199 21.00 8.08 -6.32
C LEU A 199 22.04 8.80 -5.46
N GLU A 200 22.20 10.10 -5.67
CA GLU A 200 23.16 10.92 -4.92
C GLU A 200 22.87 10.95 -3.41
N LYS A 201 21.59 11.13 -3.03
CA LYS A 201 21.18 11.27 -1.62
C LYS A 201 21.13 9.94 -0.87
N SER A 202 20.69 8.86 -1.52
CA SER A 202 20.50 7.55 -0.87
C SER A 202 21.81 6.79 -0.66
N GLN A 203 22.85 7.09 -1.46
CA GLN A 203 24.11 6.35 -1.50
C GLN A 203 23.93 4.85 -1.82
N LEU A 204 22.78 4.47 -2.38
CA LEU A 204 22.51 3.11 -2.84
C LEU A 204 23.11 2.88 -4.23
N SER A 205 23.39 1.63 -4.56
CA SER A 205 23.68 1.26 -5.95
C SER A 205 22.44 1.44 -6.83
N SER A 206 22.64 1.66 -8.13
CA SER A 206 21.51 1.81 -9.06
C SER A 206 20.53 0.63 -9.04
N PRO A 207 20.97 -0.65 -9.03
CA PRO A 207 20.06 -1.79 -8.94
C PRO A 207 19.20 -1.81 -7.66
N GLU A 208 19.80 -1.49 -6.51
CA GLU A 208 19.08 -1.44 -5.22
C GLU A 208 18.01 -0.35 -5.24
N LEU A 209 18.34 0.86 -5.69
CA LEU A 209 17.38 1.95 -5.77
C LEU A 209 16.25 1.61 -6.73
N PHE A 210 16.55 1.04 -7.91
CA PHE A 210 15.52 0.73 -8.91
C PHE A 210 14.56 -0.34 -8.41
N GLN A 211 15.06 -1.41 -7.79
CA GLN A 211 14.21 -2.43 -7.15
C GLN A 211 13.36 -1.83 -6.03
N THR A 212 13.95 -0.95 -5.21
CA THR A 212 13.23 -0.28 -4.13
C THR A 212 12.10 0.60 -4.64
N LEU A 213 12.35 1.41 -5.67
CA LEU A 213 11.34 2.27 -6.28
C LEU A 213 10.22 1.46 -6.94
N LEU A 214 10.55 0.37 -7.65
CA LEU A 214 9.54 -0.53 -8.22
C LEU A 214 8.69 -1.19 -7.13
N SER A 215 9.31 -1.60 -6.02
CA SER A 215 8.60 -2.19 -4.88
C SER A 215 7.63 -1.18 -4.24
N LEU A 216 8.10 0.04 -3.96
CA LEU A 216 7.28 1.12 -3.40
C LEU A 216 6.13 1.55 -4.33
N GLU A 217 6.36 1.58 -5.65
CA GLU A 217 5.32 1.85 -6.65
C GLU A 217 4.25 0.76 -6.63
N ARG A 218 4.64 -0.51 -6.61
CA ARG A 218 3.71 -1.66 -6.59
C ARG A 218 2.88 -1.74 -5.31
N ARG A 219 3.36 -1.13 -4.21
CA ARG A 219 2.61 -0.95 -2.96
C ARG A 219 1.72 0.31 -2.96
N ASP A 220 1.71 1.06 -4.05
CA ASP A 220 1.00 2.34 -4.18
C ASP A 220 1.35 3.33 -3.05
N LEU A 221 2.64 3.47 -2.73
CA LEU A 221 3.12 4.41 -1.70
C LEU A 221 3.77 5.67 -2.28
N ILE A 222 4.22 5.58 -3.52
CA ILE A 222 4.86 6.68 -4.26
C ILE A 222 4.14 6.93 -5.58
N ASP A 223 4.15 8.19 -6.01
CA ASP A 223 3.66 8.61 -7.32
C ASP A 223 4.85 9.00 -8.21
N LYS A 224 4.71 8.75 -9.52
CA LYS A 224 5.62 9.21 -10.56
C LYS A 224 5.00 10.40 -11.30
N ILE A 225 5.76 11.47 -11.45
CA ILE A 225 5.37 12.65 -12.19
C ILE A 225 6.33 12.77 -13.38
N THR A 226 5.78 12.78 -14.59
CA THR A 226 6.57 13.00 -15.81
C THR A 226 6.59 14.50 -16.09
N GLU A 227 7.76 15.13 -15.92
CA GLU A 227 7.98 16.53 -16.27
C GLU A 227 8.96 16.60 -17.45
N GLU A 228 8.47 17.01 -18.63
CA GLU A 228 9.21 17.06 -19.89
C GLU A 228 9.94 15.76 -20.24
N LYS A 229 11.20 15.61 -19.78
CA LYS A 229 12.11 14.48 -20.02
C LYS A 229 12.51 13.74 -18.75
N ASP A 230 12.12 14.24 -17.58
CA ASP A 230 12.49 13.67 -16.29
C ASP A 230 11.29 12.97 -15.63
N ILE A 231 11.61 11.88 -14.93
CA ILE A 231 10.67 11.20 -14.04
C ILE A 231 11.01 11.63 -12.63
N LEU A 232 10.04 12.26 -11.98
CA LEU A 232 10.13 12.68 -10.60
C LEU A 232 9.29 11.78 -9.70
N PHE A 233 9.77 11.56 -8.48
CA PHE A 233 9.14 10.68 -7.49
C PHE A 233 8.70 11.50 -6.29
N THR A 234 7.52 11.19 -5.75
CA THR A 234 7.04 11.74 -4.49
C THR A 234 6.29 10.68 -3.68
N VAL A 235 6.29 10.81 -2.37
CA VAL A 235 5.42 10.02 -1.49
C VAL A 235 4.03 10.65 -1.47
N LYS A 236 3.01 9.81 -1.44
CA LYS A 236 1.61 10.23 -1.23
C LYS A 236 1.46 11.03 0.07
N ALA A 237 0.63 12.06 0.06
CA ALA A 237 0.63 13.13 1.09
C ALA A 237 0.46 12.62 2.53
N ILE A 238 -0.50 11.74 2.78
CA ILE A 238 -0.75 11.19 4.12
C ILE A 238 0.39 10.28 4.62
N PHE A 239 0.97 9.46 3.75
CA PHE A 239 2.12 8.63 4.10
C PHE A 239 3.35 9.49 4.39
N LYS A 240 3.60 10.52 3.57
CA LYS A 240 4.65 11.52 3.82
C LYS A 240 4.50 12.17 5.19
N HIS A 241 3.26 12.53 5.56
CA HIS A 241 2.95 13.10 6.87
C HIS A 241 3.21 12.12 8.02
N TYR A 242 2.71 10.88 7.89
CA TYR A 242 2.94 9.82 8.87
C TYR A 242 4.44 9.54 9.08
N ILE A 243 5.21 9.37 8.00
CA ILE A 243 6.64 9.03 8.06
C ILE A 243 7.44 10.16 8.73
N LYS A 244 7.17 11.42 8.40
CA LYS A 244 7.83 12.57 9.07
C LYS A 244 7.58 12.59 10.57
N ASN A 245 6.36 12.29 11.00
CA ASN A 245 6.02 12.25 12.43
C ASN A 245 6.67 11.04 13.11
N TYR A 246 6.70 9.89 12.45
CA TYR A 246 7.37 8.69 12.94
C TYR A 246 8.87 8.94 13.17
N THR A 247 9.58 9.46 12.16
CA THR A 247 11.02 9.75 12.28
C THR A 247 11.32 10.84 13.31
N ALA A 248 10.48 11.87 13.41
CA ALA A 248 10.62 12.90 14.42
C ALA A 248 10.47 12.35 15.86
N ILE A 249 9.59 11.35 16.05
CA ILE A 249 9.42 10.69 17.36
C ILE A 249 10.59 9.75 17.66
N THR A 250 11.03 8.94 16.70
CA THR A 250 12.14 7.98 16.91
C THR A 250 13.49 8.69 17.11
N ASN A 251 13.66 9.88 16.54
CA ASN A 251 14.88 10.68 16.66
C ASN A 251 14.85 11.67 17.85
N ARG A 252 13.78 11.70 18.66
CA ARG A 252 13.82 12.48 19.90
C ARG A 252 14.83 11.83 20.83
N PRO A 253 15.87 12.55 21.29
CA PRO A 253 16.70 12.04 22.37
C PRO A 253 15.78 11.73 23.55
N ASN A 254 15.92 10.54 24.15
CA ASN A 254 15.21 10.19 25.38
C ASN A 254 15.54 11.27 26.43
N ILE A 255 14.62 12.20 26.63
CA ILE A 255 14.68 13.13 27.75
C ILE A 255 14.21 12.32 28.94
N LEU A 256 15.17 11.66 29.60
CA LEU A 256 15.05 11.20 30.98
C LEU A 256 15.21 12.38 31.93
#